data_AF-U7QUC1-F1
#
_entry.id   AF-U7QUC1-F1
#
_cell.length_a   1.000
_cell.length_b   1.000
_cell.length_c   1.000
_cell.angle_alpha   90.00
_cell.angle_beta   90.00
_cell.angle_gamma   90.00
#
_symmetry.space_group_name_H-M   'P 1'
#
loop_
_entity.id
_entity.type
_entity.pdbx_description
1 polymer ?
#
loop_
_entity_poly.entity_id
_entity_poly.type
_entity_poly.pdbx_seq_one_letter_code
_entity_poly.pdbx_strand_id
1 'polypeptide(L)'
;EEGLNFWFEDDKLFFSDSHLGMTANLPLVYNPQVQVATEMNVINQVRLGVSMTPQRVIYKDRNPQNPAYRLTHRANTDPRVEGQETLFSIFESYGRFQKDAEAKPFVQRRQQAVQNQRQEGSGQSNCFKLMPGKIFDLSEHPVDAMNTRWQIVTIHHYGKCPQALQESSGESGTYLHNEFSFISGYKDWRALYRYKPLADGDEAATVVGPAGEEIYVNEDGCIRIHFHWDRYDKADENA
;
A
#
# COMPACT_ATOMS: atom_id res chain seq x y z
N GLU A 1 -2.64 7.42 -1.48
CA GLU A 1 -3.64 8.26 -0.78
C GLU A 1 -5.01 7.62 -0.78
N GLU A 2 -5.48 7.19 -1.94
CA GLU A 2 -6.81 6.57 -2.06
C GLU A 2 -6.95 5.16 -1.48
N GLY A 3 -5.87 4.57 -0.97
CA GLY A 3 -5.86 3.21 -0.45
C GLY A 3 -5.92 2.12 -1.52
N LEU A 4 -5.81 2.50 -2.80
CA LEU A 4 -5.67 1.58 -3.92
C LEU A 4 -4.34 0.82 -3.84
N ASN A 5 -4.41 -0.47 -4.11
CA ASN A 5 -3.26 -1.31 -4.40
C ASN A 5 -3.39 -1.87 -5.81
N PHE A 6 -2.30 -2.44 -6.31
CA PHE A 6 -2.28 -3.08 -7.61
C PHE A 6 -1.47 -4.37 -7.60
N TRP A 7 -1.77 -5.26 -8.53
CA TRP A 7 -1.00 -6.47 -8.81
C TRP A 7 -1.13 -6.86 -10.29
N PHE A 8 -0.31 -7.80 -10.71
CA PHE A 8 -0.32 -8.34 -12.07
C PHE A 8 -0.85 -9.77 -12.05
N GLU A 9 -1.71 -10.11 -13.01
CA GLU A 9 -2.23 -11.45 -13.22
C GLU A 9 -2.58 -11.61 -14.72
N ASP A 10 -2.17 -12.72 -15.34
CA ASP A 10 -2.41 -13.03 -16.75
C ASP A 10 -2.13 -11.85 -17.71
N ASP A 11 -0.95 -11.23 -17.57
CA ASP A 11 -0.49 -10.06 -18.34
C ASP A 11 -1.36 -8.80 -18.20
N LYS A 12 -2.22 -8.74 -17.19
CA LYS A 12 -3.07 -7.59 -16.87
C LYS A 12 -2.69 -6.96 -15.53
N LEU A 13 -2.89 -5.65 -15.45
CA LEU A 13 -2.76 -4.87 -14.23
C LEU A 13 -4.14 -4.70 -13.59
N PHE A 14 -4.28 -5.13 -12.34
CA PHE A 14 -5.49 -4.99 -11.55
C PHE A 14 -5.31 -3.90 -10.50
N PHE A 15 -6.37 -3.12 -10.25
CA PHE A 15 -6.42 -2.14 -9.18
C PHE A 15 -7.60 -2.45 -8.27
N SER A 16 -7.37 -2.47 -6.97
CA SER A 16 -8.42 -2.68 -5.98
C SER A 16 -8.05 -2.01 -4.66
N ASP A 17 -9.07 -1.59 -3.93
CA ASP A 17 -8.98 -1.21 -2.53
C ASP A 17 -9.49 -2.33 -1.61
N SER A 18 -9.70 -3.55 -2.10
CA SER A 18 -10.09 -4.67 -1.24
C SER A 18 -9.42 -5.98 -1.63
N HIS A 19 -9.10 -6.79 -0.62
CA HIS A 19 -8.63 -8.17 -0.78
C HIS A 19 -9.67 -9.05 -1.50
N LEU A 20 -10.95 -8.67 -1.51
CA LEU A 20 -12.00 -9.40 -2.23
C LEU A 20 -11.79 -9.44 -3.75
N GLY A 21 -11.02 -8.49 -4.30
CA GLY A 21 -10.65 -8.52 -5.72
C GLY A 21 -9.52 -9.50 -6.05
N MET A 22 -8.86 -10.08 -5.04
CA MET A 22 -7.72 -10.97 -5.22
C MET A 22 -8.14 -12.41 -5.50
N THR A 23 -7.31 -13.13 -6.24
CA THR A 23 -7.59 -14.52 -6.59
C THR A 23 -7.20 -15.45 -5.43
N ALA A 24 -8.21 -16.13 -4.90
CA ALA A 24 -8.07 -17.12 -3.84
C ALA A 24 -7.85 -18.55 -4.38
N ASN A 25 -7.83 -19.54 -3.48
CA ASN A 25 -7.85 -20.97 -3.77
C ASN A 25 -6.49 -21.54 -4.22
N LEU A 26 -5.43 -21.14 -3.49
CA LEU A 26 -4.10 -21.71 -3.63
C LEU A 26 -3.76 -22.52 -2.37
N PRO A 27 -4.12 -23.82 -2.31
CA PRO A 27 -3.84 -24.66 -1.15
C PRO A 27 -2.34 -24.98 -1.08
N LEU A 28 -1.75 -24.77 0.10
CA LEU A 28 -0.35 -25.09 0.38
C LEU A 28 -0.22 -25.86 1.68
N VAL A 29 0.63 -26.88 1.64
CA VAL A 29 0.93 -27.72 2.79
C VAL A 29 2.23 -27.23 3.42
N TYR A 30 2.24 -27.11 4.74
CA TYR A 30 3.45 -26.85 5.50
C TYR A 30 4.25 -28.14 5.64
N ASN A 31 5.47 -28.17 5.10
CA ASN A 31 6.37 -29.32 5.26
C ASN A 31 7.81 -28.83 5.50
N PRO A 32 8.35 -28.93 6.73
CA PRO A 32 9.71 -28.48 7.03
C PRO A 32 10.80 -29.34 6.39
N GLN A 33 10.49 -30.53 5.87
CA GLN A 33 11.45 -31.44 5.24
C GLN A 33 11.50 -31.23 3.73
N VAL A 34 12.47 -30.43 3.28
CA VAL A 34 12.66 -30.06 1.86
C VAL A 34 12.96 -31.28 0.97
N GLN A 35 13.53 -32.35 1.53
CA GLN A 35 13.98 -33.53 0.79
C GLN A 35 12.85 -34.38 0.20
N VAL A 36 11.61 -34.20 0.65
CA VAL A 36 10.45 -35.04 0.27
C VAL A 36 9.54 -34.32 -0.75
N ALA A 37 9.71 -33.02 -0.97
CA ALA A 37 8.76 -32.20 -1.74
C ALA A 37 9.16 -32.02 -3.21
N THR A 38 9.46 -33.11 -3.92
CA THR A 38 9.78 -33.06 -5.35
C THR A 38 8.54 -32.95 -6.24
N GLU A 39 7.37 -33.38 -5.74
CA GLU A 39 6.12 -33.42 -6.52
C GLU A 39 5.05 -32.41 -6.06
N MET A 40 5.16 -31.86 -4.84
CA MET A 40 4.15 -30.98 -4.25
C MET A 40 4.66 -29.56 -4.02
N ASN A 41 3.77 -28.59 -4.22
CA ASN A 41 3.97 -27.21 -3.79
C ASN A 41 3.83 -27.13 -2.26
N VAL A 42 4.91 -26.81 -1.57
CA VAL A 42 4.97 -26.76 -0.11
C VAL A 42 5.55 -25.45 0.37
N ILE A 43 5.23 -25.12 1.61
CA ILE A 43 5.91 -24.08 2.38
C ILE A 43 6.79 -24.78 3.41
N ASN A 44 8.09 -24.56 3.36
CA ASN A 44 9.06 -25.25 4.24
C ASN A 44 9.42 -24.44 5.48
N GLN A 45 9.20 -23.12 5.45
CA GLN A 45 9.44 -22.26 6.59
C GLN A 45 8.35 -21.19 6.65
N VAL A 46 7.81 -20.96 7.84
CA VAL A 46 6.90 -19.85 8.12
C VAL A 46 7.32 -19.18 9.43
N ARG A 47 7.30 -17.85 9.44
CA ARG A 47 7.50 -17.02 10.63
C ARG A 47 6.39 -15.99 10.67
N LEU A 48 5.77 -15.81 11.82
CA LEU A 48 4.79 -14.76 12.05
C LEU A 48 5.31 -13.83 13.13
N GLY A 49 5.46 -12.55 12.79
CA GLY A 49 5.88 -11.50 13.71
C GLY A 49 4.71 -10.61 14.11
N VAL A 50 4.73 -10.13 15.34
CA VAL A 50 3.83 -9.07 15.82
C VAL A 50 4.66 -7.91 16.33
N SER A 51 4.35 -6.71 15.86
CA SER A 51 5.06 -5.48 16.23
C SER A 51 4.10 -4.46 16.80
N MET A 52 4.61 -3.59 17.68
CA MET A 52 3.83 -2.46 18.18
C MET A 52 3.70 -1.40 17.07
N THR A 53 2.48 -0.95 16.84
CA THR A 53 2.15 0.11 15.87
C THR A 53 1.37 1.22 16.57
N PRO A 54 1.48 2.48 16.11
CA PRO A 54 0.64 3.59 16.57
C PRO A 54 -0.85 3.22 16.59
N GLN A 55 -1.51 3.50 17.71
CA GLN A 55 -2.92 3.16 17.93
C GLN A 55 -3.87 4.23 17.38
N ARG A 56 -3.35 5.42 17.11
CA ARG A 56 -4.09 6.57 16.62
C ARG A 56 -3.27 7.37 15.63
N VAL A 57 -3.93 7.84 14.57
CA VAL A 57 -3.43 8.92 13.72
C VAL A 57 -4.36 10.12 13.84
N ILE A 58 -3.76 11.30 13.86
CA ILE A 58 -4.44 12.59 13.93
C ILE A 58 -3.91 13.42 12.78
N TYR A 59 -4.80 13.85 11.90
CA TYR A 59 -4.47 14.74 10.80
C TYR A 59 -5.21 16.05 10.94
N LYS A 60 -4.53 17.14 10.64
CA LYS A 60 -5.08 18.48 10.60
C LYS A 60 -4.79 19.13 9.26
N ASP A 61 -5.73 19.94 8.79
CA ASP A 61 -5.52 20.86 7.68
C ASP A 61 -6.15 22.22 7.99
N ARG A 62 -6.02 23.18 7.08
CA ARG A 62 -6.63 24.50 7.15
C ARG A 62 -7.49 24.75 5.93
N ASN A 63 -8.71 25.21 6.19
CA ASN A 63 -9.62 25.71 5.16
C ASN A 63 -9.63 27.25 5.20
N PRO A 64 -9.17 27.95 4.14
CA PRO A 64 -9.17 29.41 4.09
C PRO A 64 -10.56 30.05 4.14
N GLN A 65 -11.59 29.39 3.62
CA GLN A 65 -12.98 29.86 3.65
C GLN A 65 -13.59 29.75 5.06
N ASN A 66 -13.04 28.91 5.94
CA ASN A 66 -13.44 28.83 7.34
C ASN A 66 -12.21 28.72 8.29
N PRO A 67 -11.44 29.81 8.49
CA PRO A 67 -10.17 29.76 9.21
C PRO A 67 -10.29 29.40 10.70
N ALA A 68 -11.43 29.71 11.31
CA ALA A 68 -11.69 29.41 12.72
C ALA A 68 -11.96 27.91 12.95
N TYR A 69 -12.34 27.17 11.90
CA TYR A 69 -12.58 25.74 12.01
C TYR A 69 -11.26 24.98 12.13
N ARG A 70 -11.18 24.11 13.15
CA ARG A 70 -9.95 23.38 13.47
C ARG A 70 -9.59 22.31 12.43
N LEU A 71 -10.57 21.83 11.64
CA LEU A 71 -10.44 20.82 10.58
C LEU A 71 -9.45 19.69 10.96
N THR A 72 -9.76 19.01 12.07
CA THR A 72 -8.91 17.96 12.65
C THR A 72 -9.68 16.65 12.71
N HIS A 73 -9.10 15.59 12.17
CA HIS A 73 -9.69 14.25 12.14
C HIS A 73 -8.75 13.24 12.76
N ARG A 74 -9.33 12.21 13.37
CA ARG A 74 -8.60 11.12 14.02
C ARG A 74 -9.19 9.78 13.62
N ALA A 75 -8.34 8.76 13.54
CA ALA A 75 -8.75 7.37 13.39
C ALA A 75 -7.98 6.51 14.41
N ASN A 76 -8.70 5.58 15.04
CA ASN A 76 -8.15 4.65 16.02
C ASN A 76 -8.06 3.25 15.41
N THR A 77 -7.14 2.42 15.90
CA THR A 77 -7.05 1.00 15.53
C THR A 77 -8.28 0.20 15.96
N ASP A 78 -8.81 0.45 17.16
CA ASP A 78 -10.08 -0.10 17.63
C ASP A 78 -11.12 1.03 17.64
N PRO A 79 -12.19 0.95 16.83
CA PRO A 79 -13.26 1.94 16.86
C PRO A 79 -13.93 2.08 18.23
N ARG A 80 -13.90 1.02 19.07
CA ARG A 80 -14.57 0.98 20.38
C ARG A 80 -13.84 1.78 21.46
N VAL A 81 -12.58 2.18 21.25
CA VAL A 81 -11.82 3.02 22.19
C VAL A 81 -11.97 4.52 21.88
N GLU A 82 -13.01 4.89 21.15
CA GLU A 82 -13.32 6.29 20.87
C GLU A 82 -13.53 7.07 22.18
N GLY A 83 -12.65 8.04 22.44
CA GLY A 83 -12.64 8.85 23.67
C GLY A 83 -11.58 8.48 24.71
N GLN A 84 -10.90 7.33 24.58
CA GLN A 84 -9.77 7.00 25.45
C GLN A 84 -8.50 7.71 24.99
N GLU A 85 -7.75 8.30 25.91
CA GLU A 85 -6.44 8.88 25.61
C GLU A 85 -5.41 7.77 25.40
N THR A 86 -4.57 7.91 24.37
CA THR A 86 -3.45 6.99 24.11
C THR A 86 -2.20 7.79 23.82
N LEU A 87 -1.10 7.40 24.45
CA LEU A 87 0.21 7.99 24.21
C LEU A 87 0.81 7.56 22.85
N PHE A 88 0.23 6.53 22.20
CA PHE A 88 0.71 5.97 20.95
C PHE A 88 0.01 6.59 19.74
N SER A 89 0.15 7.91 19.59
CA SER A 89 -0.48 8.66 18.50
C SER A 89 0.55 9.30 17.56
N ILE A 90 0.21 9.35 16.28
CA ILE A 90 0.90 10.18 15.27
C ILE A 90 0.05 11.41 15.02
N PHE A 91 0.68 12.59 14.97
CA PHE A 91 0.06 13.83 14.54
C PHE A 91 0.75 14.35 13.29
N GLU A 92 -0.04 14.76 12.29
CA GLU A 92 0.45 15.34 11.05
C GLU A 92 -0.42 16.56 10.65
N SER A 93 0.22 17.68 10.35
CA SER A 93 -0.46 18.95 10.03
C SER A 93 -0.62 19.18 8.52
N TYR A 94 -0.37 18.14 7.73
CA TYR A 94 -0.59 18.12 6.29
C TYR A 94 -1.66 17.08 5.92
N GLY A 95 -2.92 17.39 6.31
CA GLY A 95 -4.09 16.54 6.13
C GLY A 95 -4.41 16.23 4.66
N ARG A 96 -4.32 17.25 3.81
CA ARG A 96 -4.72 17.31 2.40
C ARG A 96 -6.20 17.08 2.16
N PHE A 97 -7.02 17.73 2.96
CA PHE A 97 -8.47 17.72 2.83
C PHE A 97 -9.01 19.09 3.18
N GLN A 98 -10.09 19.50 2.52
CA GLN A 98 -10.71 20.80 2.77
C GLN A 98 -12.04 20.68 3.53
N LYS A 99 -12.62 19.47 3.57
CA LYS A 99 -13.93 19.17 4.15
C LYS A 99 -13.91 17.88 4.96
N ASP A 100 -14.81 17.79 5.94
CA ASP A 100 -14.92 16.62 6.83
C ASP A 100 -15.25 15.32 6.08
N ALA A 101 -16.04 15.41 5.02
CA ALA A 101 -16.48 14.25 4.23
C ALA A 101 -15.30 13.56 3.53
N GLU A 102 -14.32 14.34 3.05
CA GLU A 102 -13.09 13.83 2.42
C GLU A 102 -12.10 13.33 3.49
N ALA A 103 -12.01 14.05 4.60
CA ALA A 103 -11.02 13.78 5.64
C ALA A 103 -11.24 12.44 6.35
N LYS A 104 -12.49 12.08 6.66
CA LYS A 104 -12.84 10.84 7.36
C LYS A 104 -12.26 9.58 6.69
N PRO A 105 -12.57 9.28 5.42
CA PRO A 105 -12.00 8.10 4.75
C PRO A 105 -10.48 8.21 4.56
N PHE A 106 -9.94 9.41 4.31
CA PHE A 106 -8.49 9.60 4.17
C PHE A 106 -7.72 9.21 5.43
N VAL A 107 -8.15 9.72 6.59
CA VAL A 107 -7.50 9.46 7.87
C VAL A 107 -7.66 7.99 8.27
N GLN A 108 -8.80 7.38 7.98
CA GLN A 108 -9.01 5.95 8.20
C GLN A 108 -8.05 5.08 7.37
N ARG A 109 -7.88 5.38 6.08
CA ARG A 109 -6.94 4.63 5.21
C ARG A 109 -5.49 4.78 5.66
N ARG A 110 -5.10 5.97 6.12
CA ARG A 110 -3.76 6.19 6.70
C ARG A 110 -3.55 5.38 7.99
N GLN A 111 -4.56 5.29 8.86
CA GLN A 111 -4.50 4.42 10.05
C GLN A 111 -4.32 2.95 9.65
N GLN A 112 -5.11 2.47 8.68
CA GLN A 112 -4.99 1.10 8.18
C GLN A 112 -3.59 0.81 7.62
N ALA A 113 -3.02 1.74 6.85
CA ALA A 113 -1.66 1.60 6.31
C ALA A 113 -0.59 1.44 7.39
N VAL A 114 -0.66 2.23 8.47
CA VAL A 114 0.23 2.09 9.63
C VAL A 114 0.03 0.75 10.35
N GLN A 115 -1.20 0.22 10.34
CA GLN A 115 -1.53 -1.07 10.98
C GLN A 115 -1.06 -2.30 10.20
N ASN A 116 -0.71 -2.19 8.91
CA ASN A 116 -0.26 -3.35 8.14
C ASN A 116 0.93 -4.07 8.78
N GLN A 117 1.87 -3.31 9.35
CA GLN A 117 3.11 -3.83 9.94
C GLN A 117 2.90 -4.46 11.32
N ARG A 118 1.68 -4.38 11.87
CA ARG A 118 1.38 -4.93 13.20
C ARG A 118 1.53 -6.45 13.22
N GLN A 119 1.10 -7.12 12.15
CA GLN A 119 1.15 -8.58 12.04
C GLN A 119 1.56 -8.92 10.61
N GLU A 120 2.83 -9.24 10.44
CA GLU A 120 3.43 -9.62 9.17
C GLU A 120 4.12 -10.97 9.33
N GLY A 121 3.95 -11.82 8.32
CA GLY A 121 4.64 -13.10 8.24
C GLY A 121 5.64 -13.12 7.10
N SER A 122 6.63 -13.99 7.23
CA SER A 122 7.57 -14.32 6.17
C SER A 122 7.71 -15.83 6.03
N GLY A 123 8.02 -16.29 4.83
CA GLY A 123 8.12 -17.71 4.57
C GLY A 123 8.95 -18.06 3.35
N GLN A 124 9.20 -19.35 3.21
CA GLN A 124 9.91 -19.93 2.09
C GLN A 124 9.08 -21.04 1.45
N SER A 125 9.12 -21.14 0.12
CA SER A 125 8.32 -22.10 -0.64
C SER A 125 8.98 -22.47 -1.96
N ASN A 126 8.57 -23.59 -2.55
CA ASN A 126 8.87 -23.97 -3.94
C ASN A 126 7.71 -23.64 -4.91
N CYS A 127 6.60 -23.06 -4.43
CA CYS A 127 5.40 -22.82 -5.23
C CYS A 127 5.54 -21.61 -6.16
N PHE A 128 5.67 -21.84 -7.46
CA PHE A 128 5.78 -20.77 -8.47
C PHE A 128 4.50 -19.95 -8.66
N LYS A 129 3.34 -20.44 -8.20
CA LYS A 129 2.04 -19.76 -8.32
C LYS A 129 1.85 -18.64 -7.32
N LEU A 130 2.69 -18.58 -6.28
CA LEU A 130 2.65 -17.50 -5.30
C LEU A 130 3.05 -16.19 -5.98
N MET A 131 2.22 -15.17 -5.85
CA MET A 131 2.47 -13.83 -6.36
C MET A 131 1.56 -12.83 -5.61
N PRO A 132 1.90 -11.53 -5.56
CA PRO A 132 0.98 -10.51 -5.06
C PRO A 132 -0.34 -10.55 -5.82
N GLY A 133 -1.45 -10.33 -5.12
CA GLY A 133 -2.80 -10.52 -5.68
C GLY A 133 -3.34 -11.95 -5.54
N LYS A 134 -2.57 -12.87 -4.95
CA LYS A 134 -3.05 -14.21 -4.54
C LYS A 134 -3.25 -14.31 -3.04
N ILE A 135 -4.27 -15.07 -2.66
CA ILE A 135 -4.52 -15.52 -1.29
C ILE A 135 -4.31 -17.04 -1.25
N PHE A 136 -3.38 -17.49 -0.41
CA PHE A 136 -3.11 -18.91 -0.21
C PHE A 136 -3.74 -19.43 1.09
N ASP A 137 -4.06 -20.71 1.09
CA ASP A 137 -4.67 -21.41 2.22
C ASP A 137 -3.61 -22.37 2.79
N LEU A 138 -3.11 -22.09 4.00
CA LEU A 138 -2.08 -22.91 4.66
C LEU A 138 -2.73 -24.08 5.41
N SER A 139 -2.13 -25.26 5.33
CA SER A 139 -2.55 -26.47 6.03
C SER A 139 -1.37 -27.24 6.61
N GLU A 140 -1.64 -28.14 7.55
CA GLU A 140 -0.67 -29.04 8.21
C GLU A 140 0.45 -28.34 8.99
N HIS A 141 0.29 -27.06 9.33
CA HIS A 141 1.20 -26.37 10.24
C HIS A 141 0.97 -26.84 11.68
N PRO A 142 2.03 -27.12 12.48
CA PRO A 142 1.91 -27.60 13.87
C PRO A 142 1.13 -26.65 14.80
N VAL A 143 1.17 -25.36 14.51
CA VAL A 143 0.35 -24.33 15.18
C VAL A 143 -0.95 -24.16 14.40
N ASP A 144 -2.06 -24.59 14.98
CA ASP A 144 -3.38 -24.61 14.34
C ASP A 144 -3.85 -23.23 13.84
N ALA A 145 -3.59 -22.17 14.61
CA ALA A 145 -3.94 -20.80 14.23
C ALA A 145 -3.27 -20.31 12.93
N MET A 146 -2.19 -20.99 12.47
CA MET A 146 -1.54 -20.69 11.20
C MET A 146 -2.25 -21.33 10.00
N ASN A 147 -3.05 -22.38 10.22
CA ASN A 147 -3.79 -23.10 9.19
C ASN A 147 -5.02 -22.31 8.72
N THR A 148 -4.75 -21.20 8.03
CA THR A 148 -5.77 -20.26 7.57
C THR A 148 -5.34 -19.58 6.27
N ARG A 149 -6.10 -18.57 5.86
CA ARG A 149 -5.90 -17.81 4.63
C ARG A 149 -4.93 -16.66 4.83
N TRP A 150 -4.00 -16.51 3.90
CA TRP A 150 -2.94 -15.52 3.95
C TRP A 150 -2.79 -14.83 2.60
N GLN A 151 -2.72 -13.50 2.62
CA GLN A 151 -2.52 -12.67 1.45
C GLN A 151 -1.03 -12.44 1.23
N ILE A 152 -0.54 -12.69 0.01
CA ILE A 152 0.85 -12.38 -0.37
C ILE A 152 0.99 -10.86 -0.57
N VAL A 153 2.03 -10.29 0.05
CA VAL A 153 2.38 -8.87 -0.08
C VAL A 153 3.61 -8.71 -0.97
N THR A 154 4.66 -9.47 -0.69
CA THR A 154 5.90 -9.48 -1.48
C THR A 154 6.35 -10.91 -1.74
N ILE A 155 7.02 -11.14 -2.88
CA ILE A 155 7.68 -12.41 -3.17
C ILE A 155 8.91 -12.19 -4.04
N HIS A 156 9.94 -12.99 -3.79
CA HIS A 156 11.15 -13.09 -4.58
C HIS A 156 11.29 -14.54 -5.05
N HIS A 157 11.36 -14.75 -6.36
CA HIS A 157 11.57 -16.06 -6.98
C HIS A 157 13.04 -16.22 -7.39
N TYR A 158 13.65 -17.33 -7.00
CA TYR A 158 15.02 -17.70 -7.32
C TYR A 158 15.04 -19.05 -8.05
N GLY A 159 15.43 -19.03 -9.31
CA GLY A 159 15.55 -20.25 -10.13
C GLY A 159 17.00 -20.49 -10.54
N LYS A 160 17.46 -21.74 -10.47
CA LYS A 160 18.75 -22.16 -11.05
C LYS A 160 18.54 -23.40 -11.92
N CYS A 161 19.04 -23.34 -13.15
CA CYS A 161 19.02 -24.46 -14.11
C CYS A 161 20.47 -24.83 -14.50
N PRO A 162 21.14 -25.70 -13.71
CA PRO A 162 22.53 -26.08 -13.97
C PRO A 162 22.71 -26.80 -15.32
N GLN A 163 21.72 -27.55 -15.78
CA GLN A 163 21.81 -28.36 -17.00
C GLN A 163 21.78 -27.54 -18.30
N ALA A 164 21.23 -26.32 -18.27
CA ALA A 164 21.23 -25.41 -19.42
C ALA A 164 22.57 -24.67 -19.58
N LEU A 165 23.34 -24.56 -18.50
CA LEU A 165 24.71 -24.04 -18.49
C LEU A 165 25.63 -25.25 -18.74
N GLN A 166 26.17 -25.40 -19.95
CA GLN A 166 27.08 -26.50 -20.34
C GLN A 166 28.40 -26.59 -19.53
N GLU A 167 28.47 -25.96 -18.34
CA GLU A 167 29.67 -25.75 -17.53
C GLU A 167 29.73 -26.61 -16.24
N SER A 168 28.80 -27.52 -15.98
CA SER A 168 28.92 -28.36 -14.78
C SER A 168 28.36 -29.76 -14.94
N SER A 169 29.27 -30.75 -14.89
CA SER A 169 28.99 -32.15 -14.59
C SER A 169 28.70 -32.34 -13.08
N GLY A 170 27.78 -31.55 -12.53
CA GLY A 170 27.34 -31.65 -11.13
C GLY A 170 25.92 -32.20 -11.05
N GLU A 171 25.70 -33.19 -10.18
CA GLU A 171 24.40 -33.86 -9.93
C GLU A 171 23.27 -32.97 -9.38
N SER A 172 23.38 -31.64 -9.45
CA SER A 172 22.32 -30.76 -8.96
C SER A 172 21.26 -30.51 -10.04
N GLY A 173 20.03 -30.95 -9.78
CA GLY A 173 18.87 -30.71 -10.64
C GLY A 173 18.45 -29.23 -10.70
N THR A 174 17.56 -28.91 -11.65
CA THR A 174 16.90 -27.60 -11.73
C THR A 174 16.06 -27.38 -10.47
N TYR A 175 16.20 -26.23 -9.81
CA TYR A 175 15.43 -25.90 -8.61
C TYR A 175 14.89 -24.48 -8.62
N LEU A 176 13.72 -24.31 -7.99
CA LEU A 176 13.06 -23.03 -7.73
C LEU A 176 12.88 -22.88 -6.21
N HIS A 177 13.22 -21.70 -5.70
CA HIS A 177 13.02 -21.31 -4.32
C HIS A 177 12.44 -19.91 -4.25
N ASN A 178 11.48 -19.71 -3.35
CA ASN A 178 10.78 -18.45 -3.21
C ASN A 178 10.84 -17.97 -1.76
N GLU A 179 11.08 -16.68 -1.56
CA GLU A 179 10.98 -16.00 -0.28
C GLU A 179 9.84 -14.99 -0.36
N PHE A 180 8.90 -15.03 0.58
CA PHE A 180 7.71 -14.19 0.52
C PHE A 180 7.35 -13.58 1.87
N SER A 181 6.65 -12.44 1.84
CA SER A 181 5.97 -11.87 2.99
C SER A 181 4.45 -11.85 2.79
N PHE A 182 3.73 -12.00 3.89
CA PHE A 182 2.29 -12.15 3.89
C PHE A 182 1.62 -11.48 5.08
N ILE A 183 0.34 -11.17 4.93
CA ILE A 183 -0.54 -10.71 6.01
C ILE A 183 -1.80 -11.59 6.04
N SER A 184 -2.65 -11.40 7.04
CA SER A 184 -3.94 -12.10 7.12
C SER A 184 -4.77 -11.91 5.85
N GLY A 185 -5.30 -13.00 5.29
CA GLY A 185 -6.13 -12.98 4.08
C GLY A 185 -7.49 -12.32 4.22
N TYR A 186 -7.85 -11.86 5.42
CA TYR A 186 -9.11 -11.18 5.73
C TYR A 186 -8.96 -9.66 5.90
N LYS A 187 -7.74 -9.14 5.78
CA LYS A 187 -7.45 -7.71 5.98
C LYS A 187 -7.11 -7.08 4.64
N ASP A 188 -7.63 -5.87 4.43
CA ASP A 188 -7.16 -5.06 3.31
C ASP A 188 -5.78 -4.50 3.63
N TRP A 189 -4.77 -4.92 2.88
CA TRP A 189 -3.46 -4.29 2.93
C TRP A 189 -3.55 -2.87 2.35
N ARG A 190 -2.79 -1.92 2.88
CA ARG A 190 -2.76 -0.52 2.41
C ARG A 190 -1.34 0.02 2.30
N ALA A 191 -0.86 0.36 1.12
CA ALA A 191 0.49 0.95 1.01
C ALA A 191 0.69 2.14 1.96
N LEU A 192 1.86 2.20 2.62
CA LEU A 192 2.23 3.34 3.44
C LEU A 192 2.22 4.62 2.60
N TYR A 193 1.81 5.71 3.23
CA TYR A 193 1.80 7.02 2.59
C TYR A 193 3.23 7.41 2.19
N ARG A 194 3.42 7.67 0.89
CA ARG A 194 4.64 8.28 0.37
C ARG A 194 4.40 9.78 0.26
N TYR A 195 5.31 10.57 0.80
CA TYR A 195 5.26 12.01 0.66
C TYR A 195 5.28 12.38 -0.83
N LYS A 196 4.38 13.29 -1.21
CA LYS A 196 4.34 13.81 -2.58
C LYS A 196 5.53 14.73 -2.83
N PRO A 197 5.90 14.92 -4.10
CA PRO A 197 6.87 15.95 -4.48
C PRO A 197 6.50 17.28 -3.83
N LEU A 198 7.51 17.96 -3.32
CA LEU A 198 7.41 19.32 -2.80
C LEU A 198 8.06 20.25 -3.82
N ALA A 199 7.56 21.48 -3.91
CA ALA A 199 8.29 22.53 -4.61
C ALA A 199 9.50 22.92 -3.74
N ASP A 200 10.68 23.01 -4.34
CA ASP A 200 11.93 23.31 -3.62
C ASP A 200 12.02 24.78 -3.18
N GLY A 201 11.14 25.65 -3.70
CA GLY A 201 11.05 27.05 -3.34
C GLY A 201 9.98 27.78 -4.13
N ASP A 202 9.99 29.11 -4.02
CA ASP A 202 9.10 29.99 -4.77
C ASP A 202 9.51 30.03 -6.24
N GLU A 203 8.51 30.00 -7.13
CA GLU A 203 8.70 30.08 -8.57
C GLU A 203 7.96 31.28 -9.15
N ALA A 204 8.52 31.86 -10.21
CA ALA A 204 7.84 32.90 -10.98
C ALA A 204 6.86 32.26 -11.97
N ALA A 205 5.67 32.86 -12.09
CA ALA A 205 4.63 32.47 -13.03
C ALA A 205 4.03 33.74 -13.67
N THR A 206 3.38 33.57 -14.83
CA THR A 206 2.71 34.67 -15.54
C THR A 206 1.26 34.77 -15.08
N VAL A 207 0.78 35.96 -14.73
CA VAL A 207 -0.64 36.19 -14.43
C VAL A 207 -1.43 36.15 -15.73
N VAL A 208 -2.52 35.39 -15.75
CA VAL A 208 -3.33 35.14 -16.96
C VAL A 208 -4.82 35.36 -16.72
N GLY A 209 -5.56 35.62 -17.80
CA GLY A 209 -6.98 35.91 -17.78
C GLY A 209 -7.56 35.99 -19.20
N PRO A 210 -8.86 36.28 -19.33
CA PRO A 210 -9.54 36.34 -20.62
C PRO A 210 -8.93 37.38 -21.56
N ALA A 211 -9.00 37.11 -22.87
CA ALA A 211 -8.49 38.03 -23.88
C ALA A 211 -9.17 39.41 -23.77
N GLY A 212 -8.37 40.46 -23.58
CA GLY A 212 -8.84 41.85 -23.45
C GLY A 212 -9.14 42.29 -22.02
N GLU A 213 -9.02 41.41 -21.03
CA GLU A 213 -9.12 41.76 -19.61
C GLU A 213 -7.73 41.95 -18.98
N GLU A 214 -7.50 43.11 -18.38
CA GLU A 214 -6.25 43.40 -17.65
C GLU A 214 -6.26 42.85 -16.22
N ILE A 215 -7.45 42.73 -15.61
CA ILE A 215 -7.63 42.29 -14.22
C ILE A 215 -8.68 41.18 -14.19
N TYR A 216 -8.23 39.96 -13.87
CA TYR A 216 -9.09 38.78 -13.73
C TYR A 216 -8.88 38.15 -12.34
N VAL A 217 -9.85 38.37 -11.44
CA VAL A 217 -9.81 37.94 -10.03
C VAL A 217 -11.14 37.33 -9.60
N ASN A 218 -11.11 36.39 -8.66
CA ASN A 218 -12.33 35.88 -8.02
C ASN A 218 -12.76 36.74 -6.81
N GLU A 219 -13.88 36.38 -6.17
CA GLU A 219 -14.44 37.09 -5.00
C GLU A 219 -13.46 37.18 -3.82
N ASP A 220 -12.54 36.22 -3.71
CA ASP A 220 -11.51 36.17 -2.66
C ASP A 220 -10.23 36.94 -3.06
N GLY A 221 -10.20 37.58 -4.22
CA GLY A 221 -9.02 38.28 -4.75
C GLY A 221 -7.93 37.35 -5.30
N CYS A 222 -8.23 36.07 -5.53
CA CYS A 222 -7.29 35.13 -6.14
C CYS A 222 -7.19 35.37 -7.65
N ILE A 223 -5.97 35.29 -8.18
CA ILE A 223 -5.65 35.36 -9.61
C ILE A 223 -5.40 33.97 -10.20
N ARG A 224 -5.50 33.83 -11.52
CA ARG A 224 -4.97 32.66 -12.25
C ARG A 224 -3.54 32.93 -12.72
N ILE A 225 -2.72 31.88 -12.71
CA ILE A 225 -1.31 31.96 -13.11
C ILE A 225 -0.98 30.81 -14.05
N HIS A 226 -0.09 31.06 -15.01
CA HIS A 226 0.49 30.06 -15.89
C HIS A 226 1.96 29.84 -15.51
N PHE A 227 2.31 28.62 -15.11
CA PHE A 227 3.68 28.26 -14.76
C PHE A 227 4.53 28.10 -16.02
N HIS A 228 5.78 28.55 -16.00
CA HIS A 228 6.67 28.47 -17.17
C HIS A 228 7.04 27.03 -17.59
N TRP A 229 6.84 26.06 -16.71
CA TRP A 229 7.03 24.63 -17.00
C TRP A 229 5.77 23.93 -17.49
N ASP A 230 4.62 24.60 -17.49
CA ASP A 230 3.42 24.05 -18.11
C ASP A 230 3.56 24.09 -19.64
N ARG A 231 3.34 22.92 -20.25
CA ARG A 231 3.52 22.68 -21.69
C ARG A 231 2.21 22.33 -22.38
N TYR A 232 1.14 22.13 -21.62
CA TYR A 232 -0.10 21.55 -22.13
C TYR A 232 -1.18 22.61 -22.28
N ASP A 233 -1.26 23.54 -21.34
CA ASP A 233 -2.25 24.60 -21.37
C ASP A 233 -1.68 25.88 -21.97
N LYS A 234 -2.57 26.68 -22.56
CA LYS A 234 -2.22 28.02 -23.05
C LYS A 234 -2.20 28.98 -21.86
N ALA A 235 -1.39 30.03 -21.98
CA ALA A 235 -1.39 31.13 -21.03
C ALA A 235 -2.64 32.04 -21.23
N ASP A 236 -3.82 31.50 -20.95
CA ASP A 236 -5.13 32.16 -21.07
C ASP A 236 -6.00 31.92 -19.82
N GLU A 237 -7.29 32.25 -19.88
CA GLU A 237 -8.18 32.09 -18.74
C GLU A 237 -8.31 30.64 -18.26
N ASN A 238 -7.98 29.61 -19.06
CA ASN A 238 -8.15 28.20 -18.68
C ASN A 238 -6.88 27.53 -18.15
N ALA A 239 -5.80 28.29 -17.97
CA ALA A 239 -4.59 27.83 -17.27
C ALA A 239 -4.88 27.40 -15.82
#